data_AF-A0A931Y8H2-F1
#
_entry.id   AF-A0A931Y8H2-F1
#
_cell.length_a   1.000
_cell.length_b   1.000
_cell.length_c   1.000
_cell.angle_alpha   90.00
_cell.angle_beta   90.00
_cell.angle_gamma   90.00
#
_symmetry.space_group_name_H-M   'P 1'
#
loop_
_entity.id
_entity.type
_entity.pdbx_description
1 polymer ?
#
loop_
_entity_poly.entity_id
_entity_poly.type
_entity_poly.pdbx_seq_one_letter_code
_entity_poly.pdbx_strand_id
1 'polypeptide(L)'
;FQLRPSLKALSEKLFDQLIAIMAGAVIIAYAIYTQWPDTVAKFQTTHLSYTIPFVIFGVFRYLDLVYRQAEGDQPEYILLTDLPLILDILLFGACVWWIIIGNG
;
A
#
# COMPACT_ATOMS: atom_id res chain seq x y z
N PHE A 1 -0.62 28.49 -20.97
CA PHE A 1 0.68 28.06 -20.43
C PHE A 1 1.08 26.75 -21.10
N GLN A 2 1.80 26.81 -22.22
CA GLN A 2 2.35 25.62 -22.87
C GLN A 2 3.62 25.23 -22.12
N LEU A 3 3.52 24.26 -21.21
CA LEU A 3 4.66 23.70 -20.50
C LEU A 3 5.55 22.93 -21.50
N ARG A 4 6.85 23.23 -21.49
CA ARG A 4 7.83 22.63 -22.39
C ARG A 4 7.84 21.10 -22.22
N PRO A 5 7.81 20.29 -23.30
CA PRO A 5 7.77 18.82 -23.22
C PRO A 5 8.89 18.21 -22.36
N SER A 6 10.05 18.85 -22.32
CA SER A 6 11.22 18.41 -21.53
C SER A 6 11.04 18.54 -20.02
N LEU A 7 10.24 19.49 -19.54
CA LEU A 7 9.92 19.61 -18.11
C LEU A 7 8.90 18.54 -17.67
N LYS A 8 8.01 18.13 -18.57
CA LYS A 8 6.96 17.16 -18.27
C LYS A 8 7.52 15.75 -18.05
N ALA A 9 8.42 15.30 -18.94
CA ALA A 9 9.10 14.01 -18.79
C ALA A 9 10.03 13.96 -17.55
N LEU A 10 10.67 15.08 -17.20
CA LEU A 10 11.46 15.18 -15.97
C LEU A 10 10.56 15.10 -14.73
N SER A 11 9.42 15.80 -14.76
CA SER A 11 8.41 15.78 -13.70
C SER A 11 7.88 14.35 -13.47
N GLU A 12 7.46 13.66 -14.53
CA GLU A 12 6.96 12.27 -14.44
C GLU A 12 7.98 11.35 -13.78
N LYS A 13 9.24 11.36 -14.25
CA LYS A 13 10.31 10.53 -13.66
C LYS A 13 10.59 10.85 -12.18
N LEU A 14 10.53 12.12 -11.79
CA LEU A 14 10.71 12.52 -10.39
C LEU A 14 9.53 12.08 -9.53
N PHE A 15 8.30 12.17 -10.02
CA PHE A 15 7.12 11.67 -9.32
C PHE A 15 7.21 10.17 -9.08
N ASP A 16 7.60 9.39 -10.08
CA ASP A 16 7.75 7.94 -9.97
C ASP A 16 8.76 7.55 -8.87
N GLN A 17 9.88 8.28 -8.81
CA GLN A 17 10.91 8.09 -7.79
C GLN A 17 10.39 8.45 -6.39
N LEU A 18 9.67 9.56 -6.25
CA LEU A 18 9.07 9.95 -4.97
C LEU A 18 8.03 8.94 -4.49
N ILE A 19 7.20 8.41 -5.41
CA ILE A 19 6.21 7.37 -5.11
C ILE A 19 6.89 6.10 -4.64
N ALA A 20 7.95 5.65 -5.31
CA ALA A 20 8.71 4.46 -4.90
C ALA A 20 9.36 4.63 -3.51
N ILE A 21 9.94 5.80 -3.24
CA ILE A 21 10.55 6.12 -1.94
C ILE A 21 9.48 6.15 -0.84
N MET A 22 8.34 6.82 -1.07
CA MET A 22 7.23 6.86 -0.14
C MET A 22 6.65 5.47 0.13
N ALA A 23 6.46 4.66 -0.92
CA ALA A 23 5.97 3.29 -0.78
C ALA A 23 6.89 2.46 0.13
N GLY A 24 8.20 2.51 -0.11
CA GLY A 24 9.18 1.85 0.76
C GLY A 24 9.14 2.38 2.20
N ALA A 25 9.05 3.70 2.38
CA ALA A 25 8.97 4.31 3.70
C ALA A 25 7.70 3.89 4.47
N VAL A 26 6.55 3.80 3.81
CA VAL A 26 5.29 3.34 4.41
C VAL A 26 5.40 1.87 4.83
N ILE A 27 5.98 1.01 4.00
CA ILE A 27 6.19 -0.40 4.33
C ILE A 27 7.10 -0.54 5.56
N ILE A 28 8.22 0.19 5.59
CA ILE A 28 9.15 0.17 6.73
C ILE A 28 8.47 0.72 7.99
N ALA A 29 7.75 1.83 7.88
CA ALA A 29 7.01 2.41 9.00
C ALA A 29 5.97 1.43 9.56
N TYR A 30 5.26 0.71 8.68
CA TYR A 30 4.30 -0.31 9.09
C TYR A 30 4.98 -1.49 9.78
N ALA A 31 6.10 -1.99 9.24
CA ALA A 31 6.87 -3.07 9.86
C ALA A 31 7.41 -2.68 11.25
N ILE A 32 7.84 -1.44 11.43
CA ILE A 32 8.24 -0.92 12.75
C ILE A 32 7.03 -0.85 13.68
N TYR A 33 5.88 -0.37 13.19
CA TYR A 33 4.65 -0.28 13.97
C TYR A 33 4.17 -1.66 14.46
N THR A 34 4.28 -2.72 13.64
CA THR A 34 3.88 -4.08 14.05
C THR A 34 4.77 -4.67 15.14
N GLN A 35 6.02 -4.21 15.26
CA GLN A 35 6.96 -4.63 16.31
C GLN A 35 7.02 -3.66 17.50
N TRP A 36 6.34 -2.52 17.43
CA TRP A 36 6.45 -1.49 18.44
C TRP A 36 5.91 -2.01 19.80
N PRO A 37 6.62 -1.77 20.93
CA PRO A 37 6.25 -2.33 22.23
C PRO A 37 4.83 -1.98 22.66
N ASP A 38 4.37 -0.75 22.41
CA ASP A 38 3.00 -0.33 22.76
C ASP A 38 1.95 -1.03 21.88
N THR A 39 2.27 -1.34 20.62
CA THR A 39 1.39 -2.10 19.73
C THR A 39 1.30 -3.55 20.18
N VAL A 40 2.44 -4.17 20.50
CA VAL A 40 2.49 -5.54 21.02
C VAL A 40 1.78 -5.63 22.37
N ALA A 41 1.92 -4.63 23.25
CA ALA A 41 1.22 -4.58 24.53
C ALA A 41 -0.29 -4.37 24.36
N LYS A 42 -0.71 -3.53 23.38
CA LYS A 42 -2.11 -3.23 23.10
C LYS A 42 -2.86 -4.40 22.46
N PHE A 43 -2.20 -5.14 21.58
CA PHE A 43 -2.79 -6.29 20.90
C PHE A 43 -2.37 -7.64 21.51
N GLN A 44 -1.59 -7.62 22.60
CA GLN A 44 -1.00 -8.78 23.30
C GLN A 44 -0.42 -9.87 22.38
N THR A 45 0.10 -9.50 21.21
CA THR A 45 0.59 -10.45 20.21
C THR A 45 1.57 -9.82 19.24
N THR A 46 2.56 -10.60 18.81
CA THR A 46 3.50 -10.28 17.74
C THR A 46 3.00 -10.74 16.36
N HIS A 47 1.79 -11.31 16.27
CA HIS A 47 1.23 -11.83 15.04
C HIS A 47 0.78 -10.77 14.03
N LEU A 48 0.76 -9.48 14.39
CA LEU A 48 0.53 -8.40 13.40
C LEU A 48 1.57 -8.42 12.26
N SER A 49 2.75 -8.99 12.48
CA SER A 49 3.77 -9.14 11.44
C SER A 49 3.26 -9.91 10.20
N TYR A 50 2.23 -10.75 10.34
CA TYR A 50 1.65 -11.52 9.23
C TYR A 50 0.87 -10.65 8.22
N THR A 51 0.51 -9.43 8.58
CA THR A 51 -0.17 -8.50 7.66
C THR A 51 0.81 -7.76 6.75
N ILE A 52 2.11 -7.77 7.05
CA ILE A 52 3.18 -7.14 6.25
C ILE A 52 3.16 -7.59 4.77
N PRO A 53 3.13 -8.91 4.44
CA PRO A 53 3.08 -9.34 3.04
C PRO A 53 1.85 -8.84 2.29
N PHE A 54 0.69 -8.69 2.95
CA PHE A 54 -0.52 -8.11 2.35
C PHE A 54 -0.30 -6.63 2.04
N VAL A 55 0.21 -5.84 3.01
CA VAL A 55 0.52 -4.42 2.78
C VAL A 55 1.52 -4.24 1.63
N ILE A 56 2.55 -5.09 1.55
CA ILE A 56 3.51 -5.07 0.44
C ILE A 56 2.82 -5.36 -0.89
N PHE A 57 1.99 -6.42 -0.94
CA PHE A 57 1.26 -6.80 -2.15
C PHE A 57 0.29 -5.71 -2.60
N GLY A 58 -0.52 -5.16 -1.70
CA GLY A 58 -1.45 -4.07 -2.00
C GLY A 58 -0.75 -2.82 -2.54
N VAL A 59 0.38 -2.42 -1.94
CA VAL A 59 1.17 -1.28 -2.43
C VAL A 59 1.75 -1.57 -3.82
N PHE A 60 2.36 -2.73 -4.05
CA PHE A 60 2.89 -3.06 -5.37
C PHE A 60 1.80 -3.17 -6.44
N ARG A 61 0.65 -3.78 -6.11
CA ARG A 61 -0.47 -3.92 -7.03
C ARG A 61 -1.07 -2.56 -7.38
N TYR A 62 -1.21 -1.68 -6.39
CA TYR A 62 -1.64 -0.30 -6.62
C TYR A 62 -0.70 0.44 -7.58
N LEU A 63 0.61 0.33 -7.37
CA LEU A 63 1.59 0.94 -8.26
C LEU A 63 1.50 0.34 -9.67
N ASP A 64 1.45 -0.99 -9.82
CA ASP A 64 1.29 -1.65 -11.13
C ASP A 64 0.04 -1.16 -11.87
N LEU A 65 -1.08 -0.98 -11.16
CA LEU A 65 -2.31 -0.46 -11.74
C LEU A 65 -2.15 0.99 -12.23
N VAL A 66 -1.60 1.86 -11.38
CA VAL A 66 -1.36 3.28 -11.69
C VAL A 66 -0.40 3.44 -12.88
N TYR A 67 0.71 2.69 -12.90
CA TYR A 67 1.70 2.74 -13.99
C TYR A 67 1.18 2.17 -15.30
N ARG A 68 0.34 1.13 -15.26
CA ARG A 68 -0.29 0.57 -16.47
C ARG A 68 -1.36 1.48 -17.06
N GLN A 69 -1.99 2.34 -16.27
CA GLN A 69 -3.10 3.21 -16.71
C GLN A 69 -2.73 4.69 -16.90
N ALA A 70 -1.44 5.04 -16.97
CA ALA A 70 -0.96 6.40 -17.25
C ALA A 70 -1.48 7.02 -18.59
N GLU A 71 -2.28 6.28 -19.37
CA GLU A 71 -2.93 6.71 -20.61
C GLU A 71 -4.36 7.30 -20.46
N GLY A 72 -4.91 7.44 -19.24
CA GLY A 72 -5.96 8.44 -18.99
C GLY A 72 -7.37 7.98 -18.62
N ASP A 73 -7.53 6.82 -17.98
CA ASP A 73 -8.82 6.43 -17.39
C ASP A 73 -8.85 6.62 -15.86
N GLN A 74 -10.03 6.83 -15.27
CA GLN A 74 -10.21 7.27 -13.87
C GLN A 74 -9.64 6.25 -12.86
N PRO A 75 -8.52 6.55 -12.17
CA PRO A 75 -7.83 5.57 -11.32
C PRO A 75 -8.66 5.10 -10.11
N GLU A 76 -9.58 5.94 -9.64
CA GLU A 76 -10.49 5.67 -8.51
C GLU A 76 -11.50 4.54 -8.80
N TYR A 77 -11.95 4.41 -10.06
CA TYR A 77 -12.96 3.43 -10.43
C TYR A 77 -12.37 2.02 -10.58
N ILE A 78 -11.13 1.94 -11.06
CA ILE A 78 -10.43 0.68 -11.29
C ILE A 78 -9.90 0.09 -9.97
N LEU A 79 -9.48 0.94 -9.03
CA LEU A 79 -9.19 0.55 -7.64
C LEU A 79 -10.32 -0.30 -7.02
N LEU A 80 -11.57 0.07 -7.28
CA LEU A 80 -12.77 -0.62 -6.77
C LEU A 80 -13.21 -1.80 -7.65
N THR A 81 -12.54 -2.04 -8.78
CA THR A 81 -12.86 -3.11 -9.73
C THR A 81 -11.75 -4.16 -9.84
N ASP A 82 -10.53 -3.87 -9.37
CA ASP A 82 -9.40 -4.81 -9.35
C ASP A 82 -9.62 -5.88 -8.29
N LEU A 83 -10.10 -7.04 -8.75
CA LEU A 83 -10.41 -8.20 -7.93
C LEU A 83 -9.21 -8.65 -7.04
N PRO A 84 -7.96 -8.69 -7.52
CA PRO A 84 -6.79 -8.93 -6.67
C PRO A 84 -6.63 -7.94 -5.51
N LEU A 85 -6.79 -6.64 -5.75
CA LEU A 85 -6.67 -5.61 -4.70
C LEU A 85 -7.77 -5.71 -3.65
N ILE A 86 -9.02 -5.95 -4.09
CA ILE A 86 -10.15 -6.14 -3.19
C ILE A 86 -9.94 -7.37 -2.30
N LEU A 87 -9.47 -8.49 -2.88
CA LEU A 87 -9.16 -9.69 -2.12
C LEU A 87 -8.05 -9.46 -1.09
N ASP A 88 -7.00 -8.70 -1.45
CA ASP A 88 -5.92 -8.34 -0.52
C ASP A 88 -6.46 -7.54 0.69
N ILE A 89 -7.29 -6.52 0.43
CA ILE A 89 -7.92 -5.71 1.48
C ILE A 89 -8.83 -6.58 2.37
N LEU A 90 -9.61 -7.48 1.79
CA LEU A 90 -10.47 -8.41 2.54
C LEU A 90 -9.66 -9.38 3.40
N LEU A 91 -8.57 -9.95 2.87
CA LEU A 91 -7.68 -10.85 3.60
C LEU A 91 -6.95 -10.13 4.72
N PHE A 92 -6.50 -8.89 4.48
CA PHE A 92 -5.93 -8.03 5.51
C PHE A 92 -6.93 -7.78 6.64
N GLY A 93 -8.15 -7.36 6.31
CA GLY A 93 -9.21 -7.12 7.28
C GLY A 93 -9.57 -8.38 8.08
N ALA A 94 -9.68 -9.53 7.42
CA ALA A 94 -9.94 -10.82 8.06
C ALA A 94 -8.79 -11.23 9.00
N CYS A 95 -7.53 -10.99 8.60
CA CYS A 95 -6.36 -11.29 9.42
C CYS A 95 -6.34 -10.42 10.68
N VAL A 96 -6.58 -9.11 10.56
CA VAL A 96 -6.69 -8.20 11.72
C VAL A 96 -7.84 -8.61 12.63
N TRP A 97 -9.00 -8.94 12.06
CA TRP A 97 -10.17 -9.35 12.83
C TRP A 97 -9.92 -10.66 13.61
N TRP A 98 -9.28 -11.63 12.98
CA TRP A 98 -8.87 -12.89 13.62
C TRP A 98 -7.90 -12.66 14.77
N ILE A 99 -6.92 -11.77 14.59
CA ILE A 99 -5.94 -11.43 15.63
C ILE A 99 -6.64 -10.79 16.84
N ILE A 100 -7.64 -9.93 16.62
CA ILE A 100 -8.38 -9.27 17.71
C ILE A 100 -9.28 -10.27 18.46
N ILE A 101 -10.00 -11.15 17.75
CA ILE A 101 -10.88 -12.15 18.39
C ILE A 101 -10.08 -13.23 19.12
N GLY A 102 -8.96 -13.68 18.53
CA GLY A 102 -8.13 -14.72 19.12
C GLY A 102 -7.43 -14.32 20.43
N ASN A 103 -7.48 -13.03 20.79
CA ASN A 103 -6.87 -12.48 21.99
C ASN A 103 -7.89 -11.85 22.97
N GLY A 104 -9.18 -12.11 22.76
CA GLY A 104 -10.28 -11.72 23.65
C GLY A 104 -10.70 -12.81 24.63
#